data_AF-A0A1G0WEJ3-F1
#
_entry.id   AF-A0A1G0WEJ3-F1
#
_cell.length_a   1.000
_cell.length_b   1.000
_cell.length_c   1.000
_cell.angle_alpha   90.00
_cell.angle_beta   90.00
_cell.angle_gamma   90.00
#
_symmetry.space_group_name_H-M   'P 1'
#
loop_
_entity.id
_entity.type
_entity.pdbx_description
1 polymer ?
#
loop_
_entity_poly.entity_id
_entity_poly.type
_entity_poly.pdbx_seq_one_letter_code
_entity_poly.pdbx_strand_id
1 'polypeptide(L)'
;MMDYNKEKITPRYVCEEMAKLSAEDAKLTRRPWDRFRPDSTAWYLVPSSSVTYYKFGKLCFSKEKETSDVINCGLFFEKGLGEALGTVYSSKQAKPLIMDSSWFWHKFINQPIFPENTYKVYVEGGYVTEPNSFDPYRMRMLKWDKYILDYDGYKDAFSVAHSHRESFVLKLHNIKKLSDFILAMKQLEKDEWLWLNIFICKELKATIPELKNECKNLYEIFIKDFTKLIDQNQKI
;
A
#
# COMPACT_ATOMS: atom_id res chain seq x y z
N MET A 1 15.83 -34.75 -11.25
CA MET A 1 16.54 -34.31 -10.04
C MET A 1 16.13 -32.85 -9.83
N MET A 2 15.16 -32.59 -8.95
CA MET A 2 14.68 -31.22 -8.69
C MET A 2 15.71 -30.52 -7.80
N ASP A 3 16.29 -29.44 -8.29
CA ASP A 3 17.19 -28.57 -7.54
C ASP A 3 16.43 -27.97 -6.34
N TYR A 4 16.61 -28.58 -5.16
CA TYR A 4 15.90 -28.22 -3.94
C TYR A 4 16.59 -27.12 -3.11
N ASN A 5 17.58 -26.42 -3.67
CA ASN A 5 18.48 -25.54 -2.92
C ASN A 5 18.72 -24.15 -3.54
N LYS A 6 17.74 -23.61 -4.28
CA LYS A 6 17.68 -22.14 -4.43
C LYS A 6 16.84 -21.60 -3.29
N GLU A 7 17.50 -21.01 -2.29
CA GLU A 7 16.82 -20.16 -1.31
C GLU A 7 15.90 -19.18 -2.07
N LYS A 8 14.59 -19.30 -1.85
CA LYS A 8 13.60 -18.49 -2.56
C LYS A 8 13.47 -17.14 -1.86
N ILE A 9 13.50 -16.05 -2.64
CA ILE A 9 13.19 -14.73 -2.07
C ILE A 9 11.71 -14.71 -1.71
N THR A 10 11.44 -14.40 -0.44
CA THR A 10 10.09 -14.26 0.13
C THR A 10 9.84 -12.79 0.49
N PRO A 11 8.57 -12.35 0.54
CA PRO A 11 8.24 -11.01 1.04
C PRO A 11 8.79 -10.75 2.44
N ARG A 12 8.82 -11.78 3.28
CA ARG A 12 9.44 -11.74 4.61
C ARG A 12 10.91 -11.36 4.54
N TYR A 13 11.68 -12.05 3.70
CA TYR A 13 13.12 -11.82 3.59
C TYR A 13 13.42 -10.39 3.12
N VAL A 14 12.69 -9.89 2.12
CA VAL A 14 12.82 -8.50 1.67
C VAL A 14 12.47 -7.51 2.79
N CYS A 15 11.39 -7.78 3.54
CA CYS A 15 10.99 -6.96 4.68
C CYS A 15 12.07 -6.92 5.77
N GLU A 16 12.73 -8.05 6.06
CA GLU A 16 13.81 -8.14 7.03
C GLU A 16 15.06 -7.37 6.59
N GLU A 17 15.46 -7.46 5.32
CA GLU A 17 16.60 -6.68 4.79
C GLU A 17 16.29 -5.17 4.77
N MET A 18 15.09 -4.78 4.35
CA MET A 18 14.65 -3.38 4.38
C MET A 18 14.57 -2.83 5.81
N ALA A 19 14.18 -3.64 6.79
CA ALA A 19 14.15 -3.24 8.20
C ALA A 19 15.55 -2.93 8.75
N LYS A 20 16.57 -3.68 8.31
CA LYS A 20 17.98 -3.44 8.70
C LYS A 20 18.46 -2.11 8.14
N LEU A 21 18.13 -1.82 6.88
CA LEU A 21 18.47 -0.54 6.24
C LEU A 21 17.77 0.65 6.93
N SER A 22 16.50 0.48 7.34
CA SER A 22 15.74 1.54 8.00
C SER A 22 16.12 1.80 9.45
N ALA A 23 16.90 0.93 10.08
CA ALA A 23 17.13 0.95 11.53
C ALA A 23 17.78 2.25 12.02
N GLU A 24 18.57 2.92 11.18
CA GLU A 24 19.24 4.17 11.49
C GLU A 24 18.32 5.39 11.31
N ASP A 25 17.37 5.33 10.37
CA ASP A 25 16.53 6.48 9.99
C ASP A 25 15.15 6.48 10.67
N ALA A 26 14.56 5.31 10.95
CA ALA A 26 13.23 5.23 11.54
C ALA A 26 12.94 3.91 12.27
N LYS A 27 12.19 3.99 13.37
CA LYS A 27 11.70 2.82 14.09
C LYS A 27 10.47 2.21 13.41
N LEU A 28 10.71 1.32 12.45
CA LEU A 28 9.65 0.59 11.74
C LEU A 28 9.37 -0.78 12.39
N THR A 29 8.09 -1.17 12.38
CA THR A 29 7.62 -2.46 12.90
C THR A 29 7.27 -3.39 11.75
N ARG A 30 7.86 -4.59 11.76
CA ARG A 30 7.55 -5.67 10.80
C ARG A 30 6.21 -6.30 11.12
N ARG A 31 5.35 -6.49 10.13
CA ARG A 31 4.03 -7.13 10.28
C ARG A 31 3.72 -8.04 9.09
N PRO A 32 3.41 -9.34 9.28
CA PRO A 32 2.80 -10.15 8.23
C PRO A 32 1.31 -9.78 8.07
N TRP A 33 0.79 -9.85 6.85
CA TRP A 33 -0.66 -9.79 6.60
C TRP A 33 -1.38 -10.98 7.24
N ASP A 34 -0.86 -12.19 7.01
CA ASP A 34 -1.37 -13.43 7.63
C ASP A 34 -0.32 -14.01 8.58
N ARG A 35 -0.53 -13.82 9.88
CA ARG A 35 0.37 -14.35 10.93
C ARG A 35 0.45 -15.88 10.94
N PHE A 36 -0.52 -16.58 10.37
CA PHE A 36 -0.56 -18.04 10.33
C PHE A 36 0.15 -18.61 9.09
N ARG A 37 0.42 -17.77 8.08
CA ARG A 37 1.17 -18.12 6.86
C ARG A 37 2.24 -17.07 6.56
N PRO A 38 3.18 -16.81 7.48
CA PRO A 38 4.14 -15.73 7.35
C PRO A 38 4.98 -15.85 6.09
N ASP A 39 5.32 -17.05 5.61
CA ASP A 39 6.26 -17.17 4.48
C ASP A 39 5.60 -16.99 3.10
N SER A 40 4.28 -17.11 2.99
CA SER A 40 3.54 -16.96 1.73
C SER A 40 2.67 -15.70 1.64
N THR A 41 2.61 -14.91 2.72
CA THR A 41 1.78 -13.72 2.82
C THR A 41 2.53 -12.43 2.52
N ALA A 42 1.80 -11.32 2.35
CA ALA A 42 2.40 -10.00 2.24
C ALA A 42 3.02 -9.57 3.58
N TRP A 43 4.10 -8.80 3.52
CA TRP A 43 4.75 -8.23 4.69
C TRP A 43 4.77 -6.72 4.63
N TYR A 44 4.72 -6.10 5.81
CA TYR A 44 4.73 -4.66 5.96
C TYR A 44 5.85 -4.18 6.87
N LEU A 45 6.40 -3.00 6.58
CA LEU A 45 7.10 -2.15 7.53
C LEU A 45 6.23 -0.95 7.86
N VAL A 46 5.83 -0.85 9.11
CA VAL A 46 4.85 0.12 9.60
C VAL A 46 5.53 1.11 10.56
N PRO A 47 5.30 2.42 10.45
CA PRO A 47 5.85 3.42 11.38
C PRO A 47 5.10 3.47 12.72
N SER A 48 4.66 2.33 13.23
CA SER A 48 3.95 2.21 14.50
C SER A 48 3.92 0.77 15.00
N SER A 49 3.93 0.61 16.32
CA SER A 49 3.63 -0.66 17.00
C SER A 49 2.12 -0.87 17.21
N SER A 50 1.27 0.09 16.84
CA SER A 50 -0.19 -0.03 16.97
C SER A 50 -0.74 -1.17 16.10
N VAL A 51 -1.82 -1.80 16.58
CA VAL A 51 -2.56 -2.85 15.87
C VAL A 51 -3.44 -2.24 14.76
N THR A 52 -3.90 -1.00 14.92
CA THR A 52 -4.70 -0.27 13.93
C THR A 52 -3.79 0.61 13.09
N TYR A 53 -3.13 0.00 12.11
CA TYR A 53 -2.12 0.69 11.32
C TYR A 53 -2.63 1.25 9.98
N TYR A 54 -3.93 1.17 9.68
CA TYR A 54 -4.55 1.69 8.44
C TYR A 54 -4.24 3.16 8.13
N LYS A 55 -4.16 3.99 9.17
CA LYS A 55 -3.90 5.42 8.99
C LYS A 55 -2.50 5.75 8.48
N PHE A 56 -1.57 4.80 8.53
CA PHE A 56 -0.18 5.04 8.15
C PHE A 56 0.05 4.62 6.69
N GLY A 57 0.94 5.31 6.00
CA GLY A 57 1.65 4.71 4.88
C GLY A 57 2.57 3.62 5.42
N LYS A 58 2.82 2.60 4.62
CA LYS A 58 3.62 1.42 4.99
C LYS A 58 4.43 1.01 3.79
N LEU A 59 5.62 0.46 4.02
CA LEU A 59 6.18 -0.36 2.96
C LEU A 59 5.47 -1.70 2.94
N CYS A 60 5.15 -2.18 1.74
CA CYS A 60 4.54 -3.46 1.49
C CYS A 60 5.43 -4.27 0.54
N PHE A 61 5.56 -5.56 0.88
CA PHE A 61 6.24 -6.56 0.10
C PHE A 61 5.22 -7.67 -0.16
N SER A 62 4.91 -7.96 -1.40
CA SER A 62 3.89 -8.96 -1.74
C SER A 62 4.24 -9.69 -3.02
N LYS A 63 3.74 -10.91 -3.16
CA LYS A 63 3.75 -11.63 -4.43
C LYS A 63 2.36 -11.55 -5.03
N GLU A 64 2.27 -11.43 -6.35
CA GLU A 64 0.98 -11.53 -7.04
C GLU A 64 0.39 -12.95 -6.92
N LYS A 65 1.27 -13.96 -6.97
CA LYS A 65 0.93 -15.38 -6.82
C LYS A 65 2.01 -16.07 -5.97
N GLU A 66 1.64 -17.08 -5.20
CA GLU A 66 2.60 -17.82 -4.35
C GLU A 66 3.76 -18.42 -5.15
N THR A 67 3.52 -18.80 -6.40
CA THR A 67 4.50 -19.35 -7.33
C THR A 67 5.34 -18.29 -8.05
N SER A 68 5.07 -17.00 -7.84
CA SER A 68 5.81 -15.93 -8.49
C SER A 68 7.20 -15.78 -7.89
N ASP A 69 8.20 -15.62 -8.76
CA ASP A 69 9.55 -15.22 -8.38
C ASP A 69 9.69 -13.68 -8.31
N VAL A 70 8.65 -12.95 -8.71
CA VAL A 70 8.59 -11.49 -8.65
C VAL A 70 7.96 -11.06 -7.34
N ILE A 71 8.64 -10.16 -6.62
CA ILE A 71 8.10 -9.50 -5.42
C ILE A 71 7.78 -8.06 -5.78
N ASN A 72 6.55 -7.64 -5.52
CA ASN A 72 6.16 -6.24 -5.57
C ASN A 72 6.60 -5.57 -4.26
N CYS A 73 7.38 -4.50 -4.38
CA CYS A 73 7.90 -3.72 -3.27
C CYS A 73 7.52 -2.26 -3.44
N GLY A 74 6.94 -1.64 -2.40
CA GLY A 74 6.68 -0.20 -2.45
C GLY A 74 5.75 0.29 -1.36
N LEU A 75 5.08 1.40 -1.63
CA LEU A 75 4.26 2.13 -0.67
C LEU A 75 2.80 1.66 -0.72
N PHE A 76 2.29 1.22 0.43
CA PHE A 76 0.90 0.84 0.66
C PHE A 76 0.24 1.80 1.64
N PHE A 77 -0.97 2.24 1.34
CA PHE A 77 -1.77 3.09 2.22
C PHE A 77 -3.25 2.98 1.86
N GLU A 78 -4.09 3.41 2.81
CA GLU A 78 -5.53 3.28 2.71
C GLU A 78 -6.24 4.65 2.74
N LYS A 79 -7.37 4.73 2.03
CA LYS A 79 -8.43 5.71 2.27
C LYS A 79 -9.44 5.04 3.20
N GLY A 80 -9.62 5.60 4.38
CA GLY A 80 -10.60 5.13 5.36
C GLY A 80 -12.01 5.66 5.08
N LEU A 81 -12.87 5.51 6.09
CA LEU A 81 -14.21 6.08 6.09
C LEU A 81 -14.14 7.58 6.38
N GLY A 82 -15.09 8.35 5.85
CA GLY A 82 -15.08 9.81 6.03
C GLY A 82 -15.50 10.24 7.44
N GLU A 83 -15.08 11.45 7.81
CA GLU A 83 -15.21 12.00 9.17
C GLU A 83 -16.67 12.13 9.62
N ALA A 84 -17.61 12.36 8.70
CA ALA A 84 -19.03 12.53 9.04
C ALA A 84 -19.61 11.28 9.72
N LEU A 85 -19.08 10.10 9.37
CA LEU A 85 -19.47 8.82 9.97
C LEU A 85 -19.01 8.69 11.42
N GLY A 86 -18.01 9.44 11.88
CA GLY A 86 -17.54 9.41 13.26
C GLY A 86 -18.59 9.85 14.30
N THR A 87 -19.58 10.65 13.88
CA THR A 87 -20.70 11.06 14.74
C THR A 87 -21.70 9.94 15.01
N VAL A 88 -21.85 9.03 14.04
CA VAL A 88 -22.79 7.90 14.08
C VAL A 88 -22.11 6.63 14.62
N TYR A 89 -20.84 6.43 14.28
CA TYR A 89 -20.09 5.21 14.56
C TYR A 89 -18.95 5.47 15.56
N SER A 90 -19.27 5.40 16.84
CA SER A 90 -18.34 5.63 17.95
C SER A 90 -17.75 4.36 18.56
N SER A 91 -18.07 3.18 18.02
CA SER A 91 -17.59 1.90 18.55
C SER A 91 -16.06 1.79 18.47
N LYS A 92 -15.47 0.96 19.34
CA LYS A 92 -14.02 0.70 19.33
C LYS A 92 -13.55 0.07 18.02
N GLN A 93 -14.45 -0.60 17.31
CA GLN A 93 -14.19 -1.26 16.04
C GLN A 93 -14.27 -0.27 14.86
N ALA A 94 -15.30 0.59 14.85
CA ALA A 94 -15.52 1.52 13.75
C ALA A 94 -14.62 2.76 13.82
N LYS A 95 -14.36 3.28 15.03
CA LYS A 95 -13.60 4.53 15.21
C LYS A 95 -12.22 4.53 14.53
N PRO A 96 -11.40 3.46 14.59
CA PRO A 96 -10.11 3.42 13.89
C PRO A 96 -10.19 3.37 12.35
N LEU A 97 -11.39 3.14 11.80
CA LEU A 97 -11.64 3.15 10.35
C LEU A 97 -11.99 4.55 9.84
N ILE A 98 -12.42 5.45 10.73
CA ILE A 98 -12.74 6.84 10.40
C ILE A 98 -11.45 7.63 10.21
N MET A 99 -11.38 8.34 9.09
CA MET A 99 -10.27 9.22 8.76
C MET A 99 -10.26 10.47 9.63
N ASP A 100 -9.07 10.84 10.05
CA ASP A 100 -8.76 12.14 10.62
C ASP A 100 -7.54 12.73 9.89
N SER A 101 -7.20 13.97 10.20
CA SER A 101 -6.07 14.68 9.58
C SER A 101 -4.70 13.99 9.75
N SER A 102 -4.57 13.02 10.67
CA SER A 102 -3.34 12.26 10.87
C SER A 102 -3.16 11.12 9.85
N TRP A 103 -4.18 10.81 9.05
CA TRP A 103 -4.08 9.77 8.02
C TRP A 103 -3.11 10.17 6.91
N PHE A 104 -2.24 9.22 6.54
CA PHE A 104 -1.25 9.39 5.48
C PHE A 104 -1.88 9.73 4.13
N TRP A 105 -3.12 9.29 3.89
CA TRP A 105 -3.91 9.66 2.72
C TRP A 105 -3.86 11.16 2.43
N HIS A 106 -4.13 12.00 3.44
CA HIS A 106 -4.18 13.46 3.27
C HIS A 106 -2.82 14.04 2.88
N LYS A 107 -1.72 13.42 3.33
CA LYS A 107 -0.38 13.82 2.88
C LYS A 107 -0.17 13.45 1.42
N PHE A 108 -0.48 12.21 1.06
CA PHE A 108 -0.27 11.70 -0.29
C PHE A 108 -1.04 12.50 -1.36
N ILE A 109 -2.33 12.78 -1.14
CA ILE A 109 -3.13 13.53 -2.13
C ILE A 109 -2.66 14.99 -2.34
N ASN A 110 -1.95 15.54 -1.36
CA ASN A 110 -1.45 16.91 -1.38
C ASN A 110 0.00 16.98 -1.87
N GLN A 111 0.80 15.95 -1.58
CA GLN A 111 2.20 15.82 -1.95
C GLN A 111 2.46 14.38 -2.42
N PRO A 112 2.03 14.02 -3.64
CA PRO A 112 2.19 12.67 -4.14
C PRO A 112 3.67 12.36 -4.36
N ILE A 113 4.11 11.19 -3.89
CA ILE A 113 5.49 10.72 -4.10
C ILE A 113 5.49 9.74 -5.26
N PHE A 114 5.99 10.21 -6.40
CA PHE A 114 6.32 9.38 -7.56
C PHE A 114 7.69 9.81 -8.12
N PRO A 115 8.80 9.29 -7.57
CA PRO A 115 10.13 9.54 -8.12
C PRO A 115 10.21 9.11 -9.59
N GLU A 116 11.09 9.71 -10.40
CA GLU A 116 11.26 9.35 -11.81
C GLU A 116 11.59 7.86 -11.98
N ASN A 117 10.58 7.06 -12.32
CA ASN A 117 10.69 5.63 -12.53
C ASN A 117 9.41 5.07 -13.14
N THR A 118 9.39 3.76 -13.38
CA THR A 118 8.17 3.02 -13.73
C THR A 118 7.61 2.30 -12.51
N TYR A 119 6.30 2.35 -12.33
CA TYR A 119 5.59 1.74 -11.20
C TYR A 119 4.33 1.03 -11.65
N LYS A 120 3.95 0.00 -10.90
CA LYS A 120 2.58 -0.51 -10.88
C LYS A 120 1.82 0.13 -9.75
N VAL A 121 0.60 0.57 -10.04
CA VAL A 121 -0.32 1.16 -9.06
C VAL A 121 -1.55 0.27 -8.98
N TYR A 122 -1.68 -0.44 -7.88
CA TYR A 122 -2.87 -1.22 -7.56
C TYR A 122 -3.82 -0.33 -6.79
N VAL A 123 -5.06 -0.24 -7.25
CA VAL A 123 -6.15 0.43 -6.54
C VAL A 123 -7.27 -0.57 -6.38
N GLU A 124 -7.66 -0.83 -5.14
CA GLU A 124 -8.76 -1.73 -4.82
C GLU A 124 -9.70 -1.03 -3.85
N GLY A 125 -11.01 -1.14 -4.04
CA GLY A 125 -11.93 -0.50 -3.13
C GLY A 125 -13.40 -0.67 -3.47
N GLY A 126 -14.24 -0.31 -2.50
CA GLY A 126 -15.68 -0.41 -2.59
C GLY A 126 -16.37 0.06 -1.33
N TYR A 127 -17.70 0.02 -1.36
CA TYR A 127 -18.52 0.49 -0.26
C TYR A 127 -18.42 -0.40 0.97
N VAL A 128 -18.26 0.23 2.13
CA VAL A 128 -18.46 -0.39 3.43
C VAL A 128 -19.93 -0.24 3.78
N THR A 129 -20.62 -1.35 4.06
CA THR A 129 -22.06 -1.31 4.38
C THR A 129 -22.32 -1.16 5.88
N GLU A 130 -21.47 -1.73 6.73
CA GLU A 130 -21.62 -1.68 8.19
C GLU A 130 -20.26 -1.55 8.90
N PRO A 131 -19.85 -0.33 9.28
CA PRO A 131 -18.56 -0.04 9.90
C PRO A 131 -18.26 -0.83 11.17
N ASN A 132 -19.25 -1.20 11.97
CA ASN A 132 -19.01 -1.95 13.21
C ASN A 132 -18.59 -3.40 12.97
N SER A 133 -18.89 -3.94 11.78
CA SER A 133 -18.59 -5.33 11.39
C SER A 133 -17.51 -5.41 10.30
N PHE A 134 -17.08 -4.26 9.79
CA PHE A 134 -16.10 -4.18 8.71
C PHE A 134 -14.70 -4.55 9.22
N ASP A 135 -14.09 -5.52 8.54
CA ASP A 135 -12.70 -5.91 8.74
C ASP A 135 -11.96 -5.78 7.40
N PRO A 136 -11.13 -4.75 7.20
CA PRO A 136 -10.40 -4.54 5.96
C PRO A 136 -9.36 -5.63 5.68
N TYR A 137 -9.09 -6.56 6.62
CA TYR A 137 -8.23 -7.73 6.38
C TYR A 137 -9.00 -8.97 5.88
N ARG A 138 -10.34 -8.94 5.88
CA ARG A 138 -11.21 -10.01 5.36
C ARG A 138 -11.72 -9.71 3.95
N MET A 139 -10.85 -9.20 3.09
CA MET A 139 -11.19 -8.66 1.76
C MET A 139 -11.80 -9.67 0.78
N ARG A 140 -11.52 -10.97 0.92
CA ARG A 140 -11.92 -12.01 -0.05
C ARG A 140 -13.43 -12.17 -0.24
N MET A 141 -14.26 -11.52 0.58
CA MET A 141 -15.72 -11.57 0.49
C MET A 141 -16.33 -10.26 -0.03
N LEU A 142 -15.52 -9.25 -0.33
CA LEU A 142 -16.01 -7.92 -0.70
C LEU A 142 -16.05 -7.79 -2.22
N LYS A 143 -17.17 -7.29 -2.75
CA LYS A 143 -17.41 -7.08 -4.18
C LYS A 143 -16.73 -5.80 -4.69
N TRP A 144 -15.43 -5.68 -4.47
CA TRP A 144 -14.69 -4.45 -4.74
C TRP A 144 -14.24 -4.33 -6.20
N ASP A 145 -14.08 -3.09 -6.63
CA ASP A 145 -13.37 -2.82 -7.87
C ASP A 145 -11.88 -2.98 -7.65
N LYS A 146 -11.18 -3.46 -8.68
CA LYS A 146 -9.72 -3.58 -8.71
C LYS A 146 -9.18 -3.02 -10.02
N TYR A 147 -8.21 -2.14 -9.91
CA TYR A 147 -7.44 -1.62 -11.03
C TYR A 147 -5.95 -1.88 -10.80
N ILE A 148 -5.27 -2.25 -11.88
CA ILE A 148 -3.81 -2.25 -11.96
C ILE A 148 -3.46 -1.27 -13.07
N LEU A 149 -2.74 -0.21 -12.71
CA LEU A 149 -2.27 0.80 -13.63
C LEU A 149 -0.75 0.71 -13.75
N ASP A 150 -0.23 0.87 -14.95
CA ASP A 150 1.20 1.09 -15.18
C ASP A 150 1.44 2.60 -15.28
N TYR A 151 2.38 3.12 -14.49
CA TYR A 151 2.81 4.52 -14.51
C TYR A 151 4.25 4.64 -14.96
N ASP A 152 4.50 5.45 -15.98
CA ASP A 152 5.82 5.87 -16.46
C ASP A 152 6.09 7.31 -15.99
N GLY A 153 6.83 7.44 -14.89
CA GLY A 153 7.18 8.71 -14.28
C GLY A 153 8.14 9.57 -15.13
N TYR A 154 8.85 8.99 -16.10
CA TYR A 154 9.67 9.79 -17.03
C TYR A 154 8.81 10.54 -18.05
N LYS A 155 7.62 10.02 -18.34
CA LYS A 155 6.69 10.61 -19.32
C LYS A 155 5.43 11.21 -18.69
N ASP A 156 5.31 11.09 -17.37
CA ASP A 156 4.07 11.34 -16.63
C ASP A 156 2.85 10.68 -17.28
N ALA A 157 2.94 9.38 -17.54
CA ALA A 157 1.94 8.65 -18.32
C ALA A 157 1.39 7.43 -17.56
N PHE A 158 0.08 7.36 -17.45
CA PHE A 158 -0.67 6.20 -16.95
C PHE A 158 -1.27 5.39 -18.10
N SER A 159 -1.29 4.07 -17.90
CA SER A 159 -2.08 3.15 -18.70
C SER A 159 -2.75 2.10 -17.81
N VAL A 160 -3.89 1.58 -18.25
CA VAL A 160 -4.63 0.55 -17.50
C VAL A 160 -4.11 -0.82 -17.95
N ALA A 161 -3.38 -1.51 -17.07
CA ALA A 161 -2.90 -2.86 -17.32
C ALA A 161 -4.03 -3.90 -17.10
N HIS A 162 -4.84 -3.68 -16.07
CA HIS A 162 -5.94 -4.56 -15.72
C HIS A 162 -7.05 -3.80 -15.00
N SER A 163 -8.30 -4.22 -15.21
CA SER A 163 -9.43 -3.76 -14.43
C SER A 163 -10.45 -4.88 -14.22
N HIS A 164 -10.92 -5.00 -12.99
CA HIS A 164 -12.07 -5.80 -12.59
C HIS A 164 -13.05 -4.88 -11.87
N ARG A 165 -14.30 -4.81 -12.31
CA ARG A 165 -15.30 -3.87 -11.78
C ARG A 165 -16.51 -4.62 -11.29
N GLU A 166 -16.68 -4.73 -9.97
CA GLU A 166 -17.87 -5.32 -9.36
C GLU A 166 -18.77 -4.27 -8.71
N SER A 167 -18.19 -3.25 -8.07
CA SER A 167 -18.90 -2.14 -7.45
C SER A 167 -19.13 -0.97 -8.41
N PHE A 168 -18.33 -0.84 -9.47
CA PHE A 168 -18.38 0.24 -10.46
C PHE A 168 -18.18 1.66 -9.87
N VAL A 169 -17.42 1.77 -8.77
CA VAL A 169 -17.18 3.02 -8.03
C VAL A 169 -15.92 3.74 -8.46
N LEU A 170 -14.82 3.02 -8.77
CA LEU A 170 -13.51 3.66 -8.93
C LEU A 170 -13.36 4.42 -10.26
N LYS A 171 -13.95 3.89 -11.34
CA LYS A 171 -14.01 4.52 -12.68
C LYS A 171 -12.66 5.02 -13.23
N LEU A 172 -11.54 4.36 -12.94
CA LEU A 172 -10.17 4.82 -13.25
C LEU A 172 -9.70 4.62 -14.72
N HIS A 173 -10.62 4.31 -15.64
CA HIS A 173 -10.33 3.95 -17.03
C HIS A 173 -9.70 5.07 -17.90
N ASN A 174 -9.91 6.34 -17.53
CA ASN A 174 -9.45 7.50 -18.32
C ASN A 174 -8.24 8.21 -17.71
N ILE A 175 -7.58 7.63 -16.70
CA ILE A 175 -6.40 8.24 -16.09
C ILE A 175 -5.25 8.17 -17.08
N LYS A 176 -4.69 9.33 -17.45
CA LYS A 176 -3.57 9.44 -18.39
C LYS A 176 -2.32 10.05 -17.77
N LYS A 177 -2.47 10.89 -16.75
CA LYS A 177 -1.37 11.58 -16.06
C LYS A 177 -1.48 11.46 -14.55
N LEU A 178 -0.41 11.77 -13.83
CA LEU A 178 -0.44 11.84 -12.37
C LEU A 178 -1.48 12.85 -11.86
N SER A 179 -1.64 13.99 -12.53
CA SER A 179 -2.69 14.96 -12.19
C SER A 179 -4.09 14.35 -12.23
N ASP A 180 -4.38 13.51 -13.23
CA ASP A 180 -5.68 12.86 -13.37
C ASP A 180 -5.90 11.83 -12.26
N PHE A 181 -4.85 11.09 -11.91
CA PHE A 181 -4.87 10.13 -10.82
C PHE A 181 -5.17 10.82 -9.48
N ILE A 182 -4.46 11.91 -9.17
CA ILE A 182 -4.68 12.67 -7.93
C ILE A 182 -6.06 13.32 -7.91
N LEU A 183 -6.54 13.85 -9.04
CA LEU A 183 -7.90 14.38 -9.14
C LEU A 183 -8.95 13.30 -8.88
N ALA A 184 -8.76 12.10 -9.43
CA ALA A 184 -9.64 10.96 -9.19
C ALA A 184 -9.63 10.55 -7.70
N MET A 185 -8.45 10.46 -7.07
CA MET A 185 -8.36 10.13 -5.64
C MET A 185 -9.06 11.18 -4.76
N LYS A 186 -8.88 12.48 -5.05
CA LYS A 186 -9.59 13.57 -4.35
C LYS A 186 -11.10 13.52 -4.55
N GLN A 187 -11.57 13.05 -5.71
CA GLN A 187 -13.00 12.86 -5.94
C GLN A 187 -13.55 11.67 -5.15
N LEU A 188 -12.84 10.55 -5.13
CA LEU A 188 -13.23 9.36 -4.38
C LEU A 188 -13.18 9.59 -2.85
N GLU A 189 -12.29 10.46 -2.37
CA GLU A 189 -12.22 10.83 -0.95
C GLU A 189 -13.52 11.41 -0.41
N LYS A 190 -14.27 12.16 -1.24
CA LYS A 190 -15.55 12.78 -0.88
C LYS A 190 -16.65 11.77 -0.57
N ASP A 191 -16.46 10.51 -0.94
CA ASP A 191 -17.42 9.45 -0.66
C ASP A 191 -17.14 8.86 0.72
N GLU A 192 -17.94 9.27 1.71
CA GLU A 192 -17.77 8.92 3.12
C GLU A 192 -17.73 7.40 3.38
N TRP A 193 -18.44 6.61 2.57
CA TRP A 193 -18.60 5.16 2.77
C TRP A 193 -17.63 4.31 1.98
N LEU A 194 -16.83 4.93 1.11
CA LEU A 194 -15.89 4.24 0.26
C LEU A 194 -14.59 3.93 1.02
N TRP A 195 -14.17 2.67 1.00
CA TRP A 195 -12.83 2.28 1.44
C TRP A 195 -11.93 2.03 0.24
N LEU A 196 -10.68 2.51 0.27
CA LEU A 196 -9.68 2.26 -0.78
C LEU A 196 -8.38 1.74 -0.20
N ASN A 197 -7.77 0.80 -0.91
CA ASN A 197 -6.39 0.37 -0.75
C ASN A 197 -5.59 0.82 -1.98
N ILE A 198 -4.47 1.49 -1.75
CA ILE A 198 -3.53 1.86 -2.80
C ILE A 198 -2.18 1.22 -2.53
N PHE A 199 -1.62 0.56 -3.54
CA PHE A 199 -0.27 0.03 -3.51
C PHE A 199 0.51 0.48 -4.74
N ILE A 200 1.48 1.36 -4.54
CA ILE A 200 2.41 1.85 -5.57
C ILE A 200 3.69 1.06 -5.41
N CYS A 201 4.07 0.26 -6.39
CA CYS A 201 5.19 -0.65 -6.25
C CYS A 201 6.04 -0.79 -7.51
N LYS A 202 7.27 -1.23 -7.28
CA LYS A 202 8.15 -1.77 -8.31
C LYS A 202 8.21 -3.28 -8.20
N GLU A 203 8.37 -3.93 -9.35
CA GLU A 203 8.66 -5.35 -9.42
C GLU A 203 10.15 -5.57 -9.11
N LEU A 204 10.42 -6.39 -8.11
CA LEU A 204 11.74 -6.88 -7.77
C LEU A 204 11.91 -8.28 -8.37
N LYS A 205 12.83 -8.39 -9.31
CA LYS A 205 13.24 -9.63 -9.98
C LYS A 205 14.71 -9.88 -9.66
N ALA A 206 14.99 -10.22 -8.41
CA ALA A 206 16.37 -10.39 -7.94
C ALA A 206 16.66 -11.85 -7.62
N THR A 207 17.91 -12.24 -7.78
CA THR A 207 18.49 -13.38 -7.07
C THR A 207 18.97 -12.92 -5.68
N ILE A 208 19.16 -13.83 -4.73
CA ILE A 208 19.62 -13.46 -3.37
C ILE A 208 20.91 -12.63 -3.34
N PRO A 209 21.94 -12.92 -4.18
CA PRO A 209 23.15 -12.11 -4.22
C PRO A 209 22.92 -10.64 -4.59
N GLU A 210 21.95 -10.36 -5.48
CA GLU A 210 21.65 -9.01 -5.97
C GLU A 210 20.70 -8.25 -5.04
N LEU A 211 19.97 -8.98 -4.19
CA LEU A 211 18.88 -8.42 -3.40
C LEU A 211 19.31 -7.26 -2.51
N LYS A 212 20.49 -7.32 -1.89
CA LYS A 212 20.94 -6.24 -0.98
C LYS A 212 21.06 -4.91 -1.70
N ASN A 213 21.61 -4.90 -2.92
CA ASN A 213 21.74 -3.68 -3.71
C ASN A 213 20.37 -3.18 -4.17
N GLU A 214 19.49 -4.08 -4.59
CA GLU A 214 18.12 -3.72 -4.98
C GLU A 214 17.30 -3.18 -3.80
N CYS A 215 17.39 -3.80 -2.63
CA CYS A 215 16.79 -3.28 -1.40
C CYS A 215 17.35 -1.89 -1.07
N LYS A 216 18.65 -1.65 -1.22
CA LYS A 216 19.24 -0.32 -1.02
C LYS A 216 18.70 0.70 -2.03
N ASN A 217 18.57 0.33 -3.30
CA ASN A 217 17.99 1.22 -4.32
C ASN A 217 16.51 1.54 -4.02
N LEU A 218 15.72 0.52 -3.67
CA LEU A 218 14.33 0.69 -3.25
C LEU A 218 14.21 1.51 -1.96
N TYR A 219 15.16 1.37 -1.05
CA TYR A 219 15.24 2.15 0.17
C TYR A 219 15.45 3.64 -0.13
N GLU A 220 16.39 3.98 -1.00
CA GLU A 220 16.61 5.37 -1.42
C GLU A 220 15.39 5.96 -2.13
N ILE A 221 14.68 5.16 -2.94
CA ILE A 221 13.47 5.60 -3.67
C ILE A 221 12.30 5.81 -2.72
N PHE A 222 12.00 4.84 -1.87
CA PHE A 222 10.79 4.84 -1.06
C PHE A 222 11.03 5.40 0.33
N ILE A 223 12.03 4.92 1.07
CA ILE A 223 12.19 5.27 2.48
C ILE A 223 12.66 6.70 2.65
N LYS A 224 13.66 7.18 1.90
CA LYS A 224 14.24 8.52 2.12
C LYS A 224 13.21 9.66 2.01
N ASP A 225 12.22 9.51 1.13
CA ASP A 225 11.14 10.47 0.99
C ASP A 225 9.96 10.14 1.92
N PHE A 226 9.76 8.86 2.24
CA PHE A 226 8.74 8.41 3.18
C PHE A 226 9.06 8.72 4.65
N THR A 227 10.32 8.65 5.09
CA THR A 227 10.75 9.00 6.47
C THR A 227 10.67 10.49 6.69
N LYS A 228 11.00 11.33 5.70
CA LYS A 228 10.71 12.77 5.77
C LYS A 228 9.23 13.05 6.02
N LEU A 229 8.33 12.25 5.45
CA LEU A 229 6.89 12.37 5.69
C LEU A 229 6.44 11.80 7.06
N ILE A 230 7.14 10.79 7.60
CA ILE A 230 6.89 10.22 8.92
C ILE A 230 7.40 11.13 10.03
N ASP A 231 8.58 11.72 9.92
CA ASP A 231 9.18 12.56 10.97
C ASP A 231 8.36 13.82 11.25
N GLN A 232 7.67 14.34 10.23
CA GLN A 232 6.69 15.42 10.41
C GLN A 232 5.48 15.01 11.27
N ASN A 233 5.25 13.71 11.51
CA ASN A 233 4.14 13.18 12.33
C ASN A 233 4.54 12.84 13.77
N GLN A 234 5.82 12.87 14.14
CA GLN A 234 6.26 12.57 15.51
C GLN A 234 6.56 13.83 16.35
N LYS A 235 6.37 15.03 15.79
CA LYS A 235 6.54 16.32 16.48
C LYS A 235 5.23 16.93 17.01
N ILE A 236 4.22 16.13 17.34
CA ILE A 236 3.01 16.57 18.06
C ILE A 236 2.94 15.86 19.40
#